data_AF-A0A4Q4BH65-F1
#
_entry.id   AF-A0A4Q4BH65-F1
#
_cell.length_a   1.000
_cell.length_b   1.000
_cell.length_c   1.000
_cell.angle_alpha   90.00
_cell.angle_beta   90.00
_cell.angle_gamma   90.00
#
_symmetry.space_group_name_H-M   'P 1'
#
loop_
_entity.id
_entity.type
_entity.pdbx_description
1 polymer ?
#
loop_
_entity_poly.entity_id
_entity_poly.type
_entity_poly.pdbx_seq_one_letter_code
_entity_poly.pdbx_strand_id
1 'polypeptide(L)'
;MRLFLLAVAALCWSNAARAEGERAGDFDYYVMSLSWSAAWCALEGDSRDDPQCADGRNLTFVLHGLWPQFEQGWPSYCRTVQRDPTRTETAGMADIMGGSGLAFYQWKKHG
;
A
#
# COMPACT_ATOMS: atom_id res chain seq x y z
N MET A 1 34.71 5.45 -29.31
CA MET A 1 34.00 6.46 -28.48
C MET A 1 32.48 6.41 -28.67
N ARG A 2 31.94 6.57 -29.90
CA ARG A 2 30.48 6.53 -30.17
C ARG A 2 29.78 5.23 -29.75
N LEU A 3 30.39 4.08 -30.01
CA LEU A 3 29.85 2.76 -29.60
C LEU A 3 29.81 2.58 -28.07
N PHE A 4 30.77 3.15 -27.35
CA PHE A 4 30.82 3.11 -25.89
C PHE A 4 29.72 4.00 -25.27
N LEU A 5 29.47 5.18 -25.85
CA LEU A 5 28.40 6.08 -25.42
C LEU A 5 27.00 5.50 -25.68
N LEU A 6 26.82 4.77 -26.78
CA LEU A 6 25.56 4.06 -27.09
C LEU A 6 25.29 2.90 -26.13
N ALA A 7 26.33 2.15 -25.73
CA ALA A 7 26.19 1.07 -24.76
C ALA A 7 25.82 1.58 -23.36
N VAL A 8 26.42 2.68 -22.91
CA VAL A 8 26.08 3.31 -21.62
C VAL A 8 24.65 3.88 -21.63
N ALA A 9 24.19 4.48 -22.73
CA ALA A 9 22.82 4.98 -22.85
C ALA A 9 21.77 3.85 -22.80
N ALA A 10 22.04 2.69 -23.41
CA ALA A 10 21.14 1.53 -23.39
C ALA A 10 21.01 0.93 -21.97
N LEU A 11 22.09 0.92 -21.18
CA LEU A 11 22.09 0.48 -19.78
C LEU A 11 21.28 1.41 -18.85
N CYS A 12 21.09 2.67 -19.22
CA CYS A 12 20.27 3.62 -18.45
C CYS A 12 18.75 3.49 -18.72
N TRP A 13 18.33 2.79 -19.79
CA TRP A 13 16.91 2.62 -20.15
C TRP A 13 16.26 1.34 -19.63
N SER A 14 17.03 0.36 -19.17
CA SER A 14 16.52 -0.92 -18.63
C SER A 14 15.74 -0.79 -17.30
N ASN A 15 15.69 0.39 -16.68
CA ASN A 15 14.93 0.62 -15.44
C ASN A 15 13.52 1.19 -15.65
N ALA A 16 12.99 1.16 -16.88
CA ALA A 16 11.62 1.58 -17.16
C ALA A 16 10.62 0.42 -17.08
N ALA A 17 10.54 -0.29 -15.95
CA ALA A 17 9.38 -1.10 -15.65
C ALA A 17 8.45 -0.31 -14.74
N ARG A 18 7.44 0.35 -15.33
CA ARG A 18 6.31 0.94 -14.62
C ARG A 18 5.06 0.19 -15.04
N ALA A 19 4.56 -0.66 -14.17
CA ALA A 19 3.20 -1.15 -14.27
C ALA A 19 2.47 -0.75 -12.98
N GLU A 20 1.28 -0.16 -13.16
CA GLU A 20 0.37 0.33 -12.12
C GLU A 20 -1.06 -0.07 -12.56
N GLY A 21 -1.24 -1.37 -12.83
CA GLY A 21 -2.41 -1.89 -13.54
C GLY A 21 -2.28 -3.35 -13.98
N GLU A 22 -1.39 -4.09 -13.34
CA GLU A 22 -1.14 -5.51 -13.49
C GLU A 22 -2.43 -6.32 -13.24
N ARG A 23 -2.39 -7.61 -13.59
CA ARG A 23 -3.50 -8.50 -13.28
C ARG A 23 -3.47 -8.84 -11.80
N ALA A 24 -4.59 -8.66 -11.10
CA ALA A 24 -4.70 -9.10 -9.72
C ALA A 24 -4.48 -10.62 -9.59
N GLY A 25 -3.77 -11.04 -8.55
CA GLY A 25 -3.49 -12.45 -8.26
C GLY A 25 -2.16 -12.99 -8.80
N ASP A 26 -1.35 -12.17 -9.48
CA ASP A 26 -0.02 -12.54 -9.96
C ASP A 26 1.06 -11.91 -9.06
N PHE A 27 1.56 -12.69 -8.10
CA PHE A 27 2.57 -12.29 -7.12
C PHE A 27 3.16 -13.52 -6.40
N ASP A 28 4.29 -13.35 -5.72
CA ASP A 28 5.05 -14.44 -5.09
C ASP A 28 4.66 -14.67 -3.63
N TYR A 29 4.48 -13.59 -2.85
CA TYR A 29 4.16 -13.66 -1.43
C TYR A 29 3.38 -12.44 -0.94
N TYR A 30 2.87 -12.53 0.29
CA TYR A 30 2.26 -11.39 0.99
C TYR A 30 3.21 -10.82 2.04
N VAL A 31 3.20 -9.50 2.17
CA VAL A 31 3.71 -8.78 3.35
C VAL A 31 2.54 -8.29 4.17
N MET A 32 2.49 -8.71 5.44
CA MET A 32 1.58 -8.14 6.42
C MET A 32 2.28 -6.97 7.12
N SER A 33 1.92 -5.76 6.75
CA SER A 33 2.49 -4.53 7.30
C SER A 33 1.69 -4.09 8.52
N LEU A 34 2.33 -4.05 9.69
CA LEU A 34 1.73 -3.61 10.94
C LEU A 34 2.33 -2.26 11.35
N SER A 35 1.46 -1.29 11.63
CA SER A 35 1.88 0.00 12.18
C SER A 35 1.69 0.01 13.68
N TRP A 36 2.72 0.47 14.40
CA TRP A 36 2.58 0.80 15.82
C TRP A 36 1.83 2.13 15.94
N SER A 37 0.56 2.06 16.35
CA SER A 37 -0.39 3.18 16.32
C SER A 37 0.13 4.39 17.09
N ALA A 38 0.72 4.19 18.27
CA ALA A 38 1.21 5.30 19.10
C ALA A 38 2.34 6.09 18.41
N ALA A 39 3.26 5.41 17.69
CA ALA A 39 4.30 6.12 16.95
C ALA A 39 3.73 6.85 15.73
N TRP A 40 2.77 6.23 15.02
CA TRP A 40 2.14 6.87 13.87
C TRP A 40 1.33 8.12 14.27
N CYS A 41 0.55 8.04 15.35
CA CYS A 41 -0.19 9.18 15.88
C CYS A 41 0.74 10.33 16.26
N ALA A 42 1.79 10.04 17.04
CA ALA A 42 2.73 11.06 17.49
C ALA A 42 3.52 11.72 16.35
N LEU A 43 3.77 11.01 15.24
CA LEU A 43 4.57 11.53 14.12
C LEU A 43 3.75 12.19 13.02
N GLU A 44 2.52 11.73 12.77
CA GLU A 44 1.71 12.14 11.62
C GLU A 44 0.23 12.27 11.99
N GLY A 45 -0.37 11.25 12.61
CA GLY A 45 -1.83 11.15 12.80
C GLY A 45 -2.45 12.30 13.59
N ASP A 46 -1.82 12.74 14.68
CA ASP A 46 -2.32 13.83 15.52
C ASP A 46 -2.36 15.15 14.75
N SER A 47 -1.35 15.43 13.91
CA SER A 47 -1.30 16.65 13.08
C SER A 47 -2.37 16.69 11.99
N ARG A 48 -2.97 15.54 11.69
CA ARG A 48 -4.02 15.37 10.68
C ARG A 48 -5.41 15.23 11.28
N ASP A 49 -5.54 15.32 12.60
CA ASP A 49 -6.77 15.01 13.33
C ASP A 49 -7.35 13.64 12.94
N ASP A 50 -6.50 12.61 12.79
CA ASP A 50 -6.97 11.29 12.37
C ASP A 50 -7.81 10.63 13.47
N PRO A 51 -9.02 10.11 13.17
CA PRO A 51 -9.87 9.45 14.14
C PRO A 51 -9.21 8.26 14.86
N GLN A 52 -8.23 7.59 14.26
CA GLN A 52 -7.43 6.52 14.89
C GLN A 52 -6.76 6.99 16.19
N CYS A 53 -6.37 8.27 16.24
CA CYS A 53 -5.61 8.87 17.33
C CYS A 53 -6.48 9.53 18.41
N ALA A 54 -7.80 9.53 18.22
CA ALA A 54 -8.72 10.10 19.20
C ALA A 54 -8.60 9.39 20.57
N ASP A 55 -8.80 10.17 21.63
CA ASP A 55 -8.80 9.66 23.01
C ASP A 55 -9.74 8.46 23.17
N GLY A 56 -9.24 7.43 23.86
CA GLY A 56 -10.01 6.20 24.13
C GLY A 56 -9.99 5.15 23.02
N ARG A 57 -9.38 5.42 21.86
CA ARG A 57 -9.21 4.39 20.80
C ARG A 57 -8.31 3.23 21.23
N ASN A 58 -7.26 3.51 22.03
CA ASN A 58 -6.35 2.52 22.64
C ASN A 58 -5.83 1.43 21.67
N LEU A 59 -5.60 1.78 20.41
CA LEU A 59 -5.06 0.86 19.41
C LEU A 59 -3.56 0.68 19.63
N THR A 60 -3.07 -0.57 19.55
CA THR A 60 -1.65 -0.90 19.66
C THR A 60 -1.04 -1.08 18.29
N PHE A 61 -1.04 -2.29 17.75
CA PHE A 61 -0.75 -2.53 16.35
C PHE A 61 -2.04 -2.46 15.53
N VAL A 62 -1.99 -1.73 14.42
CA VAL A 62 -3.03 -1.75 13.39
C VAL A 62 -2.45 -2.37 12.12
N LEU A 63 -3.28 -3.09 11.38
CA LEU A 63 -2.95 -3.55 10.04
C LEU A 63 -2.87 -2.35 9.11
N HIS A 64 -1.66 -1.98 8.72
CA HIS A 64 -1.46 -0.96 7.70
C HIS A 64 -1.95 -1.49 6.36
N GLY A 65 -1.61 -2.74 6.03
CA GLY A 65 -2.09 -3.42 4.83
C GLY A 65 -1.52 -4.81 4.66
N LEU A 66 -2.16 -5.59 3.79
CA LEU A 66 -1.69 -6.88 3.33
C LEU A 66 -1.31 -6.73 1.86
N TRP A 67 -0.03 -6.81 1.56
CA TRP A 67 0.52 -6.37 0.28
C TRP A 67 1.05 -7.56 -0.53
N PRO A 68 0.50 -7.82 -1.73
CA PRO A 68 1.13 -8.72 -2.69
C PRO A 68 2.51 -8.19 -3.08
N GLN A 69 3.50 -9.06 -3.17
CA GLN A 69 4.89 -8.72 -3.48
C GLN A 69 5.49 -9.70 -4.48
N PHE A 70 6.48 -9.21 -5.24
CA PHE A 70 7.42 -10.05 -5.95
C PHE A 70 8.71 -10.18 -5.14
N GLU A 71 9.59 -11.12 -5.51
CA GLU A 71 10.97 -11.15 -4.99
C GLU A 71 11.70 -9.81 -5.23
N GLN A 72 11.37 -9.12 -6.33
CA GLN A 72 11.88 -7.79 -6.66
C GLN A 72 10.74 -6.87 -7.10
N GLY A 73 10.38 -5.92 -6.23
CA GLY A 73 9.29 -4.98 -6.47
C GLY A 73 7.93 -5.49 -6.00
N TRP A 74 6.86 -4.84 -6.46
CA TRP A 74 5.50 -5.17 -6.07
C TRP A 74 4.49 -4.71 -7.13
N PRO A 75 3.40 -5.46 -7.34
CA PRO A 75 2.29 -4.99 -8.16
C PRO A 75 1.52 -3.90 -7.42
N SER A 76 0.92 -2.97 -8.16
CA SER A 76 0.05 -1.95 -7.54
C SER A 76 -1.06 -1.48 -8.46
N TYR A 77 -2.18 -1.08 -7.87
CA TYR A 77 -3.38 -0.63 -8.60
C TYR A 77 -3.86 -1.64 -9.65
N CYS A 78 -3.78 -2.93 -9.30
CA CYS A 78 -4.11 -4.04 -10.17
C CYS A 78 -5.55 -3.94 -10.70
N ARG A 79 -5.75 -4.34 -11.95
CA ARG A 79 -7.09 -4.49 -12.52
C ARG A 79 -7.69 -5.80 -12.02
N THR A 80 -8.89 -5.70 -11.46
CA THR A 80 -9.65 -6.83 -10.91
C THR A 80 -11.12 -6.76 -11.34
N VAL A 81 -11.78 -7.93 -11.35
CA VAL A 81 -13.24 -8.03 -11.54
C VAL A 81 -14.01 -7.87 -10.22
N GLN A 82 -13.29 -7.88 -9.10
CA GLN A 82 -13.90 -7.64 -7.79
C GLN A 82 -14.37 -6.20 -7.69
N ARG A 83 -15.56 -6.00 -7.12
CA ARG A 83 -16.06 -4.66 -6.85
C ARG A 83 -15.23 -4.00 -5.77
N ASP A 84 -15.17 -2.67 -5.80
CA ASP A 84 -14.67 -1.92 -4.66
C ASP A 84 -15.53 -2.20 -3.40
N PRO A 85 -14.92 -2.20 -2.20
CA PRO A 85 -15.65 -2.35 -0.96
C PRO A 85 -16.54 -1.13 -0.74
N THR A 86 -17.71 -1.38 -0.17
CA THR A 86 -18.65 -0.34 0.23
C THR A 86 -18.08 0.47 1.40
N ARG A 87 -18.69 1.63 1.66
CA ARG A 87 -18.36 2.45 2.84
C ARG A 87 -18.55 1.67 4.15
N THR A 88 -19.58 0.82 4.23
CA THR A 88 -19.84 0.01 5.43
C THR A 88 -18.76 -1.05 5.63
N GLU A 89 -18.32 -1.72 4.56
CA GLU A 89 -17.26 -2.73 4.64
C GLU A 89 -15.92 -2.10 5.08
N THR A 90 -15.56 -0.95 4.51
CA THR A 90 -14.33 -0.24 4.93
C THR A 90 -14.44 0.35 6.34
N ALA A 91 -15.61 0.83 6.75
CA ALA A 91 -15.85 1.25 8.13
C ALA A 91 -15.73 0.08 9.13
N GLY A 92 -16.18 -1.11 8.73
CA GLY A 92 -16.05 -2.34 9.53
C GLY A 92 -14.62 -2.82 9.74
N MET A 93 -13.63 -2.24 9.04
CA MET A 93 -12.21 -2.54 9.22
C MET A 93 -11.50 -1.56 10.16
N ALA A 94 -12.18 -0.54 10.70
CA ALA A 94 -11.54 0.55 11.43
C ALA A 94 -10.94 0.14 12.79
N ASP A 95 -11.38 -0.97 13.36
CA ASP A 95 -10.80 -1.57 14.57
C ASP A 95 -9.50 -2.34 14.28
N ILE A 96 -9.35 -2.86 13.06
CA ILE A 96 -8.17 -3.62 12.61
C ILE A 96 -7.14 -2.70 11.92
N MET A 97 -7.60 -1.81 11.05
CA MET A 97 -6.77 -0.95 10.20
C MET A 97 -6.73 0.51 10.68
N GLY A 98 -7.32 0.83 11.83
CA GLY A 98 -7.31 2.17 12.41
C GLY A 98 -8.30 3.16 11.79
N GLY A 99 -8.62 3.03 10.49
CA GLY A 99 -9.60 3.86 9.82
C GLY A 99 -10.12 3.32 8.49
N SER A 100 -11.32 3.74 8.11
CA SER A 100 -11.99 3.34 6.86
C SER A 100 -11.27 3.86 5.61
N GLY A 101 -10.69 5.07 5.69
CA GLY A 101 -9.92 5.66 4.62
C GLY A 101 -8.67 4.83 4.28
N LEU A 102 -7.95 4.35 5.30
CA LEU A 102 -6.81 3.46 5.11
C LEU A 102 -7.27 2.16 4.44
N ALA A 103 -8.32 1.52 4.95
CA ALA A 103 -8.85 0.28 4.38
C ALA A 103 -9.20 0.42 2.89
N PHE A 104 -9.88 1.52 2.50
CA PHE A 104 -10.21 1.77 1.11
C PHE A 104 -8.97 2.02 0.24
N TYR A 105 -8.04 2.85 0.70
CA TYR A 105 -6.81 3.14 -0.05
C TYR A 105 -5.98 1.88 -0.30
N GLN A 106 -5.83 1.04 0.74
CA GLN A 106 -5.06 -0.19 0.67
C GLN A 106 -5.70 -1.20 -0.27
N TRP A 107 -7.04 -1.30 -0.29
CA TRP A 107 -7.75 -2.05 -1.33
C TRP A 107 -7.43 -1.53 -2.73
N LYS A 108 -7.55 -0.22 -2.97
CA LYS A 108 -7.31 0.34 -4.32
C LYS A 108 -5.90 0.07 -4.83
N LYS A 109 -4.91 0.04 -3.94
CA LYS A 109 -3.50 -0.09 -4.32
C LYS A 109 -3.01 -1.54 -4.31
N HIS A 110 -3.47 -2.36 -3.38
CA HIS A 110 -2.89 -3.68 -3.10
C HIS A 110 -3.91 -4.83 -3.10
N GLY A 111 -5.19 -4.55 -3.35
CA GLY A 111 -6.28 -5.54 -3.42
C GLY A 111 -6.55 -6.10 -4.81
#